data_AF-W4QQA3-F1
#
_entry.id   AF-W4QQA3-F1
#
_cell.length_a   1.000
_cell.length_b   1.000
_cell.length_c   1.000
_cell.angle_alpha   90.00
_cell.angle_beta   90.00
_cell.angle_gamma   90.00
#
_symmetry.space_group_name_H-M   'P 1'
#
loop_
_entity.id
_entity.type
_entity.pdbx_description
1 polymer ?
#
loop_
_entity_poly.entity_id
_entity_poly.type
_entity_poly.pdbx_seq_one_letter_code
_entity_poly.pdbx_strand_id
1 'polypeptide(L)'
;MPTDDQIEEFLTRIQSTVDQALTELIEVKIIRENDPTEFAFLQNELYELETELDSLIQDIGTSSEHSKLTEAKRRLNEIQEVMIKGI
;
A
#
# COMPACT_ATOMS: atom_id res chain seq x y z
N MET A 1 3.29 20.91 -6.78
CA MET A 1 2.39 20.07 -7.58
C MET A 1 3.23 19.02 -8.29
N PRO A 2 3.08 17.73 -7.92
CA PRO A 2 3.70 16.61 -8.61
C PRO A 2 3.22 16.53 -10.07
N THR A 3 4.05 16.02 -10.97
CA THR A 3 3.67 15.79 -12.38
C THR A 3 2.90 14.48 -12.54
N ASP A 4 2.16 14.32 -13.63
CA ASP A 4 1.43 13.08 -13.92
C ASP A 4 2.37 11.86 -13.94
N ASP A 5 3.57 11.97 -14.54
CA ASP A 5 4.59 10.91 -14.49
C ASP A 5 5.02 10.52 -13.06
N GLN A 6 5.12 11.49 -12.15
CA GLN A 6 5.49 11.20 -10.75
C GLN A 6 4.36 10.48 -10.02
N ILE A 7 3.11 10.80 -10.36
CA ILE A 7 1.93 10.13 -9.80
C ILE A 7 1.85 8.69 -10.32
N GLU A 8 2.09 8.46 -11.62
CA GLU A 8 2.09 7.12 -12.21
C GLU A 8 3.23 6.24 -11.66
N GLU A 9 4.43 6.79 -11.50
CA GLU A 9 5.55 6.08 -10.86
C GLU A 9 5.20 5.70 -9.41
N PHE A 10 4.60 6.63 -8.66
CA PHE A 10 4.18 6.38 -7.30
C PHE A 10 3.09 5.30 -7.19
N LEU A 11 2.07 5.36 -8.06
CA LEU A 11 1.03 4.33 -8.14
C LEU A 11 1.60 2.96 -8.50
N THR A 12 2.59 2.92 -9.40
CA THR A 12 3.31 1.69 -9.76
C THR A 12 4.05 1.10 -8.57
N ARG A 13 4.71 1.96 -7.77
CA ARG A 13 5.40 1.55 -6.56
C ARG A 13 4.44 0.98 -5.52
N ILE A 14 3.31 1.66 -5.28
CA ILE A 14 2.25 1.15 -4.38
C ILE A 14 1.80 -0.23 -4.83
N GLN A 15 1.50 -0.39 -6.12
CA GLN A 15 1.02 -1.66 -6.65
C GLN A 15 2.05 -2.77 -6.46
N SER A 16 3.34 -2.50 -6.73
CA SER A 16 4.41 -3.48 -6.53
C SER A 16 4.56 -3.89 -5.05
N THR A 17 4.51 -2.94 -4.12
CA THR A 17 4.59 -3.25 -2.68
C THR A 17 3.36 -4.04 -2.22
N VAL A 18 2.18 -3.71 -2.74
CA VAL A 18 0.93 -4.45 -2.51
C VAL A 18 1.03 -5.89 -3.00
N ASP A 19 1.51 -6.11 -4.23
CA ASP A 19 1.67 -7.44 -4.80
C ASP A 19 2.70 -8.27 -4.01
N GLN A 20 3.78 -7.64 -3.54
CA GLN A 20 4.75 -8.27 -2.65
C GLN A 20 4.13 -8.65 -1.30
N ALA A 21 3.38 -7.74 -0.66
CA ALA A 21 2.69 -8.01 0.60
C ALA A 21 1.69 -9.18 0.47
N LEU A 22 0.95 -9.25 -0.64
CA LEU A 22 0.03 -10.35 -0.92
C LEU A 22 0.77 -11.69 -1.13
N THR A 23 1.90 -11.67 -1.82
CA THR A 23 2.73 -12.86 -2.02
C THR A 23 3.24 -13.40 -0.68
N GLU A 24 3.79 -12.52 0.15
CA GLU A 24 4.30 -12.87 1.48
C GLU A 24 3.18 -13.36 2.41
N LEU A 25 1.99 -12.75 2.35
CA LEU A 25 0.80 -13.24 3.06
C LEU A 25 0.42 -14.66 2.65
N ILE A 26 0.51 -14.98 1.35
CA ILE A 26 0.24 -16.33 0.84
C ILE A 26 1.31 -17.31 1.32
N GLU A 27 2.58 -16.93 1.26
CA GLU A 27 3.70 -17.78 1.69
C GLU A 27 3.65 -18.09 3.19
N VAL A 28 3.47 -17.09 4.05
CA VAL A 28 3.32 -17.29 5.50
C VAL A 28 2.11 -18.18 5.82
N LYS A 29 1.00 -17.99 5.09
CA LYS A 29 -0.21 -18.82 5.25
C LYS A 29 0.03 -20.28 4.87
N ILE A 30 0.93 -20.55 3.92
CA ILE A 30 1.33 -21.90 3.51
C ILE A 30 2.31 -22.53 4.51
N ILE A 31 3.22 -21.74 5.09
CA ILE A 31 4.41 -22.23 5.83
C ILE A 31 4.12 -22.55 7.32
N ARG A 32 2.97 -22.11 7.87
CA ARG A 32 2.53 -22.33 9.28
C ARG A 32 3.44 -21.68 10.32
N GLU A 33 3.17 -20.41 10.57
CA GLU A 33 3.02 -19.77 11.89
C GLU A 33 2.64 -18.33 11.53
N ASN A 34 1.41 -17.89 11.81
CA ASN A 34 0.99 -16.49 11.60
C ASN A 34 1.74 -15.61 12.60
N ASP A 35 3.06 -15.51 12.49
CA ASP A 35 3.86 -14.65 13.35
C ASP A 35 3.79 -13.23 12.78
N PRO A 36 3.10 -12.29 13.45
CA PRO A 36 2.92 -10.93 12.95
C PRO A 36 4.26 -10.17 12.86
N THR A 37 5.35 -10.69 13.44
CA THR A 37 6.68 -10.08 13.31
C THR A 37 7.33 -10.27 11.94
N GLU A 38 6.96 -11.32 11.18
CA GLU A 38 7.45 -11.53 9.80
C GLU A 38 6.98 -10.40 8.87
N PHE A 39 5.83 -9.80 9.18
CA PHE A 39 5.25 -8.71 8.40
C PHE A 39 5.69 -7.32 8.84
N ALA A 40 6.50 -7.17 9.90
CA ALA A 40 6.83 -5.86 10.47
C ALA A 40 7.49 -4.92 9.45
N PHE A 41 8.34 -5.47 8.57
CA PHE A 41 8.99 -4.70 7.51
C PHE A 41 7.97 -4.20 6.46
N LEU A 42 7.13 -5.10 5.95
CA LEU A 42 6.09 -4.76 4.98
C LEU A 42 5.02 -3.83 5.55
N GLN A 43 4.63 -4.01 6.81
CA GLN A 43 3.71 -3.09 7.49
C GLN A 43 4.28 -1.69 7.57
N ASN A 44 5.57 -1.54 7.87
CA ASN A 44 6.23 -0.24 7.88
C ASN A 44 6.26 0.38 6.48
N GLU A 45 6.63 -0.40 5.44
CA GLU A 45 6.67 0.10 4.07
C GLU A 45 5.28 0.53 3.57
N LEU A 46 4.23 -0.24 3.88
CA LEU A 46 2.85 0.15 3.58
C LEU A 46 2.45 1.43 4.33
N TYR A 47 2.86 1.60 5.59
CA TYR A 47 2.57 2.80 6.37
C TYR A 47 3.27 4.05 5.82
N GLU A 48 4.52 3.92 5.38
CA GLU A 48 5.26 4.99 4.71
C GLU A 48 4.56 5.39 3.40
N LEU A 49 4.16 4.40 2.58
CA LEU A 49 3.41 4.65 1.35
C LEU A 49 2.05 5.29 1.62
N GLU A 50 1.35 4.90 2.70
CA GLU A 50 0.09 5.54 3.08
C GLU A 50 0.29 7.02 3.42
N THR A 51 1.32 7.33 4.20
CA THR A 51 1.64 8.70 4.61
C THR A 51 2.02 9.58 3.41
N GLU A 52 2.81 9.03 2.49
CA GLU A 52 3.22 9.70 1.25
C GLU A 52 2.01 9.90 0.31
N LEU A 53 1.12 8.90 0.23
CA LEU A 53 -0.12 8.97 -0.53
C LEU A 53 -1.09 10.01 0.03
N ASP A 54 -1.24 10.11 1.36
CA ASP A 54 -2.06 11.13 1.99
C ASP A 54 -1.53 12.55 1.71
N SER A 55 -0.21 12.70 1.73
CA SER A 55 0.45 13.97 1.38
C SER A 55 0.17 14.34 -0.08
N LEU A 56 0.31 13.37 -1.00
CA LEU A 56 0.01 13.56 -2.44
C LEU A 56 -1.46 13.92 -2.67
N ILE A 57 -2.40 13.24 -2.03
CA ILE A 57 -3.84 13.53 -2.13
C ILE A 57 -4.13 14.97 -1.68
N GLN A 58 -3.52 15.41 -0.57
CA GLN A 58 -3.66 16.79 -0.09
C GLN A 58 -3.05 17.82 -1.05
N ASP A 59 -1.89 17.53 -1.64
CA ASP A 59 -1.20 18.43 -2.57
C ASP A 59 -1.92 18.56 -3.94
N ILE A 60 -2.53 17.47 -4.41
CA ILE A 60 -3.14 17.38 -5.75
C ILE A 60 -4.59 17.89 -5.75
N GLY A 61 -5.30 17.86 -4.62
CA GLY A 61 -6.68 18.33 -4.51
C GLY A 61 -7.63 17.61 -5.49
N THR A 62 -8.60 18.30 -6.11
CA THR A 62 -9.61 17.70 -7.02
C THR A 62 -9.12 17.39 -8.44
N SER A 63 -7.84 17.05 -8.62
CA SER A 63 -7.32 16.67 -9.94
C SER A 63 -7.86 15.30 -10.40
N SER A 64 -7.79 15.00 -11.69
CA SER A 64 -8.25 13.71 -12.25
C SER A 64 -7.59 12.50 -11.56
N GLU A 65 -6.32 12.67 -11.20
CA GLU A 65 -5.51 11.68 -10.49
C GLU A 65 -5.94 11.43 -9.04
N HIS A 66 -6.73 12.33 -8.44
CA HIS A 66 -7.23 12.17 -7.07
C HIS A 66 -8.06 10.90 -6.92
N SER A 67 -8.85 10.54 -7.94
CA SER A 67 -9.65 9.30 -7.90
C SER A 67 -8.76 8.06 -7.86
N LYS A 68 -7.68 8.03 -8.65
CA LYS A 68 -6.72 6.93 -8.70
C LYS A 68 -5.97 6.79 -7.38
N LEU A 69 -5.52 7.90 -6.81
CA LEU A 69 -4.83 7.93 -5.52
C LEU A 69 -5.75 7.49 -4.38
N THR A 70 -7.01 7.91 -4.41
CA THR A 70 -8.01 7.48 -3.42
C THR A 70 -8.27 5.97 -3.53
N GLU A 71 -8.34 5.42 -4.74
CA GLU A 71 -8.49 3.98 -4.93
C GLU A 71 -7.26 3.20 -4.45
N ALA A 72 -6.05 3.68 -4.76
CA ALA A 72 -4.82 3.11 -4.25
C ALA A 72 -4.79 3.11 -2.71
N LYS A 73 -5.25 4.19 -2.07
CA LYS A 73 -5.33 4.30 -0.60
C LYS A 73 -6.23 3.24 0.00
N ARG A 74 -7.38 3.01 -0.63
CA ARG A 74 -8.33 2.00 -0.19
C ARG A 74 -7.72 0.60 -0.25
N ARG A 75 -7.07 0.24 -1.37
CA ARG A 75 -6.43 -1.08 -1.52
C ARG A 75 -5.30 -1.28 -0.51
N LEU A 76 -4.50 -0.25 -0.26
CA LEU A 76 -3.41 -0.29 0.71
C LEU A 76 -3.95 -0.55 2.12
N ASN A 77 -5.01 0.17 2.51
CA ASN A 77 -5.69 -0.03 3.79
C ASN A 77 -6.30 -1.44 3.92
N GLU A 78 -6.92 -1.96 2.86
CA GLU A 78 -7.48 -3.32 2.85
C GLU A 78 -6.39 -4.36 3.11
N ILE A 79 -5.21 -4.20 2.52
CA ILE A 79 -4.08 -5.14 2.71
C ILE A 79 -3.49 -5.02 4.11
N GLN A 80 -3.24 -3.80 4.60
CA GLN A 80 -2.78 -3.61 5.98
C GLN A 80 -3.75 -4.23 6.98
N GLU A 81 -5.06 -4.10 6.75
CA GLU A 81 -6.07 -4.71 7.61
C GLU A 81 -5.98 -6.25 7.59
N VAL A 82 -5.79 -6.85 6.42
CA VAL A 82 -5.59 -8.30 6.26
C VAL A 82 -4.33 -8.77 6.99
N MET A 83 -3.22 -8.02 6.87
CA MET A 83 -1.96 -8.33 7.54
C MET A 83 -2.07 -8.25 9.07
N ILE A 84 -2.79 -7.27 9.60
CA ILE A 84 -3.01 -7.11 11.04
C ILE A 84 -3.96 -8.19 11.58
N LYS A 85 -5.04 -8.50 10.85
CA LYS A 85 -6.07 -9.45 11.29
C LYS A 85 -5.66 -10.91 11.09
N GLY A 86 -4.68 -11.20 10.24
CA GLY A 86 -4.07 -12.53 10.08
C GLY A 86 -5.09 -13.64 9.81
N ILE A 87 -5.87 -13.52 8.72
CA ILE A 87 -6.97 -14.45 8.37
C ILE A 87 -6.50 -15.90 8.21
#